data_AF-A0A089M0M0-F1
#
_entry.id   AF-A0A089M0M0-F1
#
_cell.length_a   1.000
_cell.length_b   1.000
_cell.length_c   1.000
_cell.angle_alpha   90.00
_cell.angle_beta   90.00
_cell.angle_gamma   90.00
#
_symmetry.space_group_name_H-M   'P 1'
#
loop_
_entity.id
_entity.type
_entity.pdbx_description
1 polymer ?
#
loop_
_entity_poly.entity_id
_entity_poly.type
_entity_poly.pdbx_seq_one_letter_code
_entity_poly.pdbx_strand_id
1 'polypeptide(L)'
;MKTQAWLKIGLAVIIIVLLYLWLRPQHVEREYESVIYSNDTKIVKSTGTRLTGETFRGLLLFTKSTFSGTLTVDGDLYYKVKLKDSGGYYLGVLTDFNADYSTRTTGVITASKNLDRFWITLTDLDKRYGLGHDEGNISGPASTLEEAKQVRKDILAAHRP
;
A
#
# COMPACT_ATOMS: atom_id res chain seq x y z
N MET A 1 -21.68 -46.00 15.10
CA MET A 1 -22.07 -44.98 14.09
C MET A 1 -22.14 -43.55 14.63
N LYS A 2 -22.67 -43.29 15.84
CA LYS A 2 -22.80 -41.91 16.38
C LYS A 2 -21.46 -41.19 16.65
N THR A 3 -20.44 -41.90 17.11
CA THR A 3 -19.11 -41.33 17.44
C THR A 3 -18.38 -40.76 16.23
N GLN A 4 -18.50 -41.38 15.05
CA GLN A 4 -17.90 -40.85 13.81
C GLN A 4 -18.62 -39.60 13.29
N ALA A 5 -19.93 -39.46 13.55
CA ALA A 5 -20.69 -38.27 13.17
C ALA A 5 -20.28 -37.05 14.00
N TRP A 6 -20.11 -37.21 15.32
CA TRP A 6 -19.60 -36.14 16.19
C TRP A 6 -18.18 -35.71 15.83
N LEU A 7 -17.33 -36.65 15.41
CA LEU A 7 -15.96 -36.34 14.98
C LEU A 7 -15.93 -35.49 13.70
N LYS A 8 -16.79 -35.81 12.72
CA LYS A 8 -16.95 -35.04 11.48
C LYS A 8 -17.49 -33.64 11.74
N ILE A 9 -18.48 -33.51 12.64
CA ILE A 9 -19.03 -32.21 13.04
C ILE A 9 -17.97 -31.37 13.73
N GLY A 10 -17.21 -31.96 14.68
CA GLY A 10 -16.12 -31.27 15.36
C GLY A 10 -15.05 -30.77 14.39
N LEU A 11 -14.65 -31.60 13.42
CA LEU A 11 -13.70 -31.22 12.38
C LEU A 11 -14.23 -30.09 11.49
N ALA A 12 -15.50 -30.16 11.09
CA ALA A 12 -16.14 -29.11 10.28
C ALA A 12 -16.16 -27.76 11.01
N VAL A 13 -16.48 -27.76 12.31
CA VAL A 13 -16.45 -26.54 13.14
C VAL A 13 -15.04 -25.95 13.22
N ILE A 14 -14.01 -26.78 13.41
CA ILE A 14 -12.61 -26.32 13.44
C ILE A 14 -12.23 -25.66 12.10
N ILE A 15 -12.57 -26.27 10.97
CA ILE A 15 -12.29 -25.71 9.64
C ILE A 15 -12.99 -24.35 9.47
N ILE A 16 -14.25 -24.23 9.87
CA ILE A 16 -15.00 -22.97 9.79
C ILE A 16 -14.38 -21.88 10.66
N VAL A 17 -13.97 -22.22 11.89
CA VAL A 17 -13.31 -21.27 12.80
C VAL A 17 -11.96 -20.81 12.23
N LEU A 18 -11.16 -21.73 11.70
CA LEU A 18 -9.88 -21.40 11.06
C LEU A 18 -10.08 -20.51 9.83
N LEU A 19 -11.09 -20.80 9.00
CA LEU A 19 -11.44 -19.98 7.84
C LEU A 19 -11.87 -18.57 8.28
N TYR A 20 -12.72 -18.46 9.31
CA TYR A 20 -13.17 -17.19 9.85
C TYR A 20 -12.01 -16.35 10.37
N LEU A 21 -11.10 -16.95 11.14
CA LEU A 21 -9.91 -16.26 11.65
C LEU A 21 -8.97 -15.83 10.53
N TRP A 22 -8.85 -16.64 9.48
CA TRP A 22 -7.98 -16.34 8.33
C TRP A 22 -8.51 -15.21 7.43
N LEU A 23 -9.85 -15.06 7.34
CA LEU A 23 -10.51 -13.99 6.57
C LEU A 23 -10.64 -12.67 7.31
N ARG A 24 -10.30 -12.64 8.61
CA ARG A 24 -10.41 -11.43 9.40
C ARG A 24 -9.48 -10.33 8.83
N PRO A 25 -10.01 -9.10 8.61
CA PRO A 25 -9.18 -7.98 8.18
C PRO A 25 -8.05 -7.74 9.17
N GLN A 26 -6.84 -7.51 8.66
CA GLN A 26 -5.69 -7.19 9.47
C GLN A 26 -5.44 -5.69 9.44
N HIS A 27 -5.54 -5.05 10.59
CA HIS A 27 -5.22 -3.63 10.73
C HIS A 27 -3.72 -3.43 10.49
N VAL A 28 -3.38 -2.39 9.74
CA VAL A 28 -2.01 -1.99 9.44
C VAL A 28 -1.91 -0.50 9.71
N GLU A 29 -0.93 -0.15 10.52
CA GLU A 29 -0.51 1.23 10.76
C GLU A 29 1.01 1.26 10.73
N ARG A 30 1.56 2.08 9.85
CA ARG A 30 2.99 2.20 9.61
C ARG A 30 3.38 3.64 9.38
N GLU A 31 4.49 4.04 9.97
CA GLU A 31 5.15 5.30 9.70
C GLU A 31 6.48 5.03 9.02
N TYR A 32 6.83 5.85 8.05
CA TYR A 32 8.06 5.75 7.29
C TYR A 32 8.72 7.11 7.20
N GLU A 33 9.99 7.14 7.54
CA GLU A 33 10.88 8.18 7.05
C GLU A 33 11.05 8.00 5.55
N SER A 34 10.72 9.01 4.77
CA SER A 34 10.61 8.91 3.32
C SER A 34 11.28 10.09 2.64
N VAL A 35 11.51 9.96 1.35
CA VAL A 35 12.10 11.02 0.53
C VAL A 35 11.18 11.34 -0.63
N ILE A 36 10.90 12.63 -0.81
CA ILE A 36 10.30 13.21 -2.01
C ILE A 36 11.44 13.59 -2.95
N TYR A 37 11.35 13.14 -4.20
CA TYR A 37 12.35 13.47 -5.21
C TYR A 37 11.75 13.61 -6.62
N SER A 38 12.43 14.38 -7.46
CA SER A 38 12.20 14.44 -8.91
C SER A 38 13.43 13.88 -9.63
N ASN A 39 13.22 13.12 -10.70
CA ASN A 39 14.30 12.48 -11.45
C ASN A 39 15.20 13.51 -12.15
N ASP A 40 14.63 14.63 -12.59
CA ASP A 40 15.30 15.59 -13.47
C ASP A 40 15.89 16.77 -12.70
N THR A 41 15.16 17.29 -11.71
CA THR A 41 15.58 18.48 -10.95
C THR A 41 16.55 18.18 -9.81
N LYS A 42 16.84 16.90 -9.52
CA LYS A 42 17.67 16.43 -8.38
C LYS A 42 17.22 16.98 -7.02
N ILE A 43 16.00 17.47 -6.91
CA ILE A 43 15.44 17.93 -5.64
C ILE A 43 15.17 16.70 -4.79
N VAL A 44 15.63 16.74 -3.53
CA VAL A 44 15.47 15.69 -2.54
C VAL A 44 15.03 16.34 -1.25
N LYS A 45 13.87 15.96 -0.74
CA LYS A 45 13.32 16.44 0.53
C LYS A 45 12.90 15.27 1.40
N SER A 46 13.34 15.25 2.64
CA SER A 46 12.84 14.31 3.64
C SER A 46 11.40 14.64 3.99
N THR A 47 10.57 13.61 4.17
CA THR A 47 9.16 13.71 4.52
C THR A 47 8.77 12.55 5.44
N GLY A 48 7.78 12.78 6.30
CA GLY A 48 7.16 11.70 7.07
C GLY A 48 5.93 11.18 6.34
N THR A 49 5.83 9.87 6.12
CA THR A 49 4.61 9.27 5.59
C THR A 49 4.00 8.27 6.56
N ARG A 50 2.67 8.25 6.64
CA ARG A 50 1.91 7.30 7.45
C ARG A 50 0.91 6.55 6.59
N LEU A 51 0.94 5.22 6.62
CA LEU A 51 -0.02 4.35 5.96
C LEU A 51 -0.87 3.66 7.03
N THR A 52 -2.18 3.88 6.99
CA THR A 52 -3.13 3.30 7.95
C THR A 52 -4.30 2.68 7.21
N GLY A 53 -4.74 1.48 7.59
CA GLY A 53 -5.86 0.82 6.94
C GLY A 53 -6.00 -0.66 7.29
N GLU A 54 -6.66 -1.40 6.41
CA GLU A 54 -6.93 -2.82 6.58
C GLU A 54 -6.48 -3.62 5.36
N THR A 55 -5.83 -4.75 5.63
CA THR A 55 -5.51 -5.77 4.63
C THR A 55 -6.55 -6.86 4.67
N PHE A 56 -7.16 -7.12 3.51
CA PHE A 56 -8.09 -8.21 3.27
C PHE A 56 -7.37 -9.29 2.48
N ARG A 57 -7.22 -10.48 3.07
CA ARG A 57 -6.64 -11.62 2.38
C ARG A 57 -7.65 -12.17 1.37
N GLY A 58 -7.19 -12.42 0.16
CA GLY A 58 -8.00 -13.08 -0.85
C GLY A 58 -8.26 -14.54 -0.49
N LEU A 59 -9.43 -15.09 -0.86
CA LEU A 59 -9.64 -16.54 -0.80
C LEU A 59 -8.70 -17.21 -1.80
N LEU A 60 -7.95 -18.21 -1.33
CA LEU A 60 -6.85 -18.95 -1.97
C LEU A 60 -6.95 -19.22 -3.50
N LEU A 61 -8.14 -19.18 -4.10
CA LEU A 61 -8.38 -19.45 -5.52
C LEU A 61 -9.28 -18.44 -6.26
N PHE A 62 -9.93 -17.50 -5.58
CA PHE A 62 -11.01 -16.70 -6.20
C PHE A 62 -10.81 -15.20 -6.11
N THR A 63 -10.09 -14.72 -5.08
CA THR A 63 -9.90 -13.29 -4.90
C THR A 63 -8.46 -12.98 -4.59
N LYS A 64 -8.03 -11.82 -5.07
CA LYS A 64 -6.72 -11.26 -4.77
C LYS A 64 -6.77 -10.53 -3.44
N SER A 65 -5.66 -10.56 -2.69
CA SER A 65 -5.54 -9.75 -1.49
C SER A 65 -5.65 -8.26 -1.84
N THR A 66 -6.23 -7.48 -0.93
CA THR A 66 -6.39 -6.04 -1.11
C THR A 66 -6.02 -5.31 0.16
N PHE A 67 -5.53 -4.08 0.02
CA PHE A 67 -5.37 -3.14 1.10
C PHE A 67 -6.29 -1.94 0.85
N SER A 68 -6.98 -1.46 1.88
CA SER A 68 -7.80 -0.26 1.80
C SER A 68 -7.51 0.61 3.01
N GLY A 69 -7.23 1.90 2.77
CA GLY A 69 -6.82 2.79 3.84
C GLY A 69 -6.55 4.21 3.38
N THR A 70 -5.72 4.87 4.16
CA THR A 70 -5.28 6.25 3.96
C THR A 70 -3.76 6.33 4.02
N LEU A 71 -3.20 7.11 3.11
CA LEU A 71 -1.82 7.56 3.17
C LEU A 71 -1.81 9.03 3.59
N THR A 72 -1.05 9.36 4.62
CA THR A 72 -0.80 10.73 5.07
C THR A 72 0.65 11.11 4.79
N VAL A 73 0.90 12.29 4.25
CA VAL A 73 2.25 12.83 4.03
C VAL A 73 2.38 14.14 4.83
N ASP A 74 3.48 14.28 5.58
CA ASP A 74 3.80 15.41 6.48
C ASP A 74 2.68 15.78 7.50
N GLY A 75 1.71 14.89 7.69
CA GLY A 75 0.58 15.09 8.59
C GLY A 75 -0.56 15.94 8.04
N ASP A 76 -0.48 16.44 6.80
CA ASP A 76 -1.47 17.37 6.24
C ASP A 76 -1.99 17.00 4.84
N LEU A 77 -1.29 16.15 4.08
CA LEU A 77 -1.79 15.58 2.83
C LEU A 77 -2.44 14.24 3.10
N TYR A 78 -3.69 14.07 2.69
CA TYR A 78 -4.45 12.84 2.91
C TYR A 78 -4.91 12.25 1.59
N TYR A 79 -4.50 11.02 1.31
CA TYR A 79 -4.90 10.28 0.12
C TYR A 79 -5.65 9.03 0.52
N LYS A 80 -6.82 8.77 -0.09
CA LYS A 80 -7.42 7.44 0.00
C LYS A 80 -6.67 6.50 -0.93
N VAL A 81 -6.35 5.32 -0.41
CA VAL A 81 -5.58 4.32 -1.15
C VAL A 81 -6.32 2.99 -1.15
N LYS A 82 -6.41 2.38 -2.33
CA LYS A 82 -6.90 1.01 -2.50
C LYS A 82 -5.91 0.25 -3.35
N LEU A 83 -5.21 -0.69 -2.71
CA LEU A 83 -4.19 -1.49 -3.37
C LEU A 83 -4.70 -2.89 -3.64
N LYS A 84 -4.34 -3.43 -4.80
CA LYS A 84 -4.65 -4.80 -5.20
C LYS A 84 -3.37 -5.59 -5.42
N ASP A 85 -3.42 -6.86 -5.07
CA ASP A 85 -2.33 -7.80 -5.33
C ASP A 85 -1.99 -7.87 -6.83
N SER A 86 -0.71 -7.67 -7.17
CA SER A 86 -0.18 -7.80 -8.53
C SER A 86 0.90 -8.88 -8.69
N GLY A 87 0.85 -9.94 -7.88
CA GLY A 87 1.72 -11.12 -8.01
C GLY A 87 3.12 -11.02 -7.39
N GLY A 88 3.43 -9.92 -6.71
CA GLY A 88 4.73 -9.71 -6.03
C GLY A 88 4.75 -8.44 -5.18
N TYR A 89 3.89 -7.49 -5.53
CA TYR A 89 3.64 -6.25 -4.80
C TYR A 89 2.15 -5.92 -4.80
N TYR A 90 1.79 -4.82 -4.14
CA TYR A 90 0.50 -4.17 -4.17
C TYR A 90 0.56 -2.96 -5.10
N LEU A 91 -0.48 -2.77 -5.92
CA LEU A 91 -0.59 -1.62 -6.82
C LEU A 91 -1.96 -0.95 -6.65
N GLY A 92 -1.98 0.38 -6.63
CA GLY A 92 -3.21 1.14 -6.56
C GLY A 92 -3.04 2.57 -7.08
N VAL A 93 -4.18 3.25 -7.20
CA VAL A 93 -4.22 4.68 -7.51
C VAL A 93 -4.45 5.47 -6.23
N LEU A 94 -3.85 6.65 -6.17
CA LEU A 94 -4.08 7.64 -5.14
C LEU A 94 -5.18 8.58 -5.63
N THR A 95 -6.21 8.76 -4.81
CA THR A 95 -7.31 9.70 -5.09
C THR A 95 -7.37 10.76 -4.02
N ASP A 96 -7.39 12.01 -4.46
CA ASP A 96 -7.64 13.18 -3.63
C ASP A 96 -9.15 13.49 -3.59
N PHE A 97 -9.63 13.98 -2.44
CA PHE A 97 -11.01 14.42 -2.25
C PHE A 97 -11.03 15.95 -2.27
N ASN A 98 -11.48 16.53 -3.38
CA ASN A 98 -11.72 17.97 -3.43
C ASN A 98 -12.95 18.36 -2.61
N ALA A 99 -12.98 19.63 -2.19
CA ALA A 99 -14.12 20.24 -1.49
C ALA A 99 -15.45 20.09 -2.27
N ASP A 100 -15.38 19.95 -3.59
CA ASP A 100 -16.53 19.76 -4.48
C ASP A 100 -17.01 18.29 -4.59
N TYR A 101 -16.55 17.41 -3.70
CA TYR A 101 -16.82 15.95 -3.71
C TYR A 101 -16.34 15.20 -4.96
N SER A 102 -15.56 15.84 -5.82
CA SER A 102 -14.92 15.18 -6.97
C SER A 102 -13.69 14.39 -6.51
N THR A 103 -13.57 13.15 -6.97
CA THR A 103 -12.38 12.33 -6.77
C THR A 103 -11.46 12.50 -7.96
N ARG A 104 -10.28 13.07 -7.74
CA ARG A 104 -9.24 13.16 -8.78
C ARG A 104 -8.14 12.14 -8.49
N THR A 105 -7.78 11.35 -9.48
CA THR A 105 -6.58 10.52 -9.40
C THR A 105 -5.37 11.45 -9.44
N THR A 106 -4.57 11.44 -8.38
CA THR A 106 -3.39 12.31 -8.22
C THR A 106 -2.09 11.54 -8.30
N GLY A 107 -2.15 10.20 -8.41
CA GLY A 107 -0.97 9.40 -8.61
C GLY A 107 -1.19 7.90 -8.52
N VAL A 108 -0.08 7.18 -8.51
CA VAL A 108 -0.01 5.72 -8.40
C VAL A 108 0.89 5.36 -7.22
N ILE A 109 0.48 4.35 -6.47
CA ILE A 109 1.23 3.80 -5.34
C ILE A 109 1.53 2.32 -5.59
N THR A 110 2.79 1.97 -5.41
CA THR A 110 3.29 0.60 -5.42
C THR A 110 3.84 0.30 -4.02
N ALA A 111 3.44 -0.81 -3.41
CA ALA A 111 3.90 -1.18 -2.07
C ALA A 111 4.29 -2.66 -2.00
N SER A 112 5.24 -3.01 -1.12
CA SER A 112 5.60 -4.41 -0.87
C SER A 112 4.43 -5.19 -0.25
N LYS A 113 4.50 -6.53 -0.31
CA LYS A 113 3.47 -7.40 0.29
C LYS A 113 3.28 -7.22 1.79
N ASN A 114 4.37 -6.92 2.49
CA ASN A 114 4.36 -6.70 3.92
C ASN A 114 3.97 -5.26 4.28
N LEU A 115 3.75 -4.41 3.27
CA LEU A 115 3.54 -2.96 3.43
C LEU A 115 4.66 -2.35 4.28
N ASP A 116 5.89 -2.82 4.09
CA ASP A 116 7.09 -2.29 4.76
C ASP A 116 7.86 -1.29 3.88
N ARG A 117 7.50 -1.23 2.59
CA ARG A 117 8.12 -0.40 1.56
C ARG A 117 7.06 0.10 0.61
N PHE A 118 7.21 1.32 0.14
CA PHE A 118 6.36 1.88 -0.90
C PHE A 118 7.15 2.81 -1.83
N TRP A 119 6.61 2.97 -3.03
CA TRP A 119 7.01 3.95 -4.01
C TRP A 119 5.76 4.54 -4.65
N ILE A 120 5.69 5.86 -4.68
CA ILE A 120 4.57 6.65 -5.16
C ILE A 120 5.08 7.57 -6.27
N THR A 121 4.26 7.73 -7.29
CA THR A 121 4.40 8.78 -8.30
C THR A 121 3.15 9.65 -8.25
N LEU A 122 3.32 10.94 -8.01
CA LEU A 122 2.25 11.94 -7.98
C LEU A 122 2.39 12.89 -9.17
N THR A 123 1.27 13.19 -9.82
CA THR A 123 1.21 14.09 -10.98
C THR A 123 1.22 15.58 -10.60
N ASP A 124 0.84 15.94 -9.37
CA ASP A 124 0.64 17.34 -8.96
C ASP A 124 1.52 17.77 -7.77
N LEU A 125 2.65 17.07 -7.52
CA LEU A 125 3.59 17.37 -6.42
C LEU A 125 4.36 18.69 -6.62
N ASP A 126 4.45 19.16 -7.87
CA ASP A 126 5.12 20.39 -8.34
C ASP A 126 4.86 21.58 -7.41
N LYS A 127 3.59 21.98 -7.29
CA LYS A 127 3.24 23.30 -6.74
C LYS A 127 3.56 23.44 -5.26
N ARG A 128 3.54 22.33 -4.51
CA ARG A 128 3.73 22.34 -3.06
C ARG A 128 5.18 22.15 -2.65
N TYR A 129 5.92 21.30 -3.37
CA TYR A 129 7.29 20.96 -3.00
C TYR A 129 8.34 21.62 -3.91
N GLY A 130 7.93 22.42 -4.89
CA GLY A 130 8.82 23.10 -5.82
C GLY A 130 9.53 22.15 -6.77
N LEU A 131 8.93 20.98 -7.04
CA LEU A 131 9.42 20.02 -8.01
C LEU A 131 8.99 20.54 -9.39
N GLY A 132 9.74 21.48 -9.98
CA GLY A 132 9.27 22.20 -11.17
C GLY A 132 8.73 21.25 -12.25
N HIS A 133 7.46 21.44 -12.68
CA HIS A 133 6.71 20.79 -13.77
C HIS A 133 6.84 19.27 -14.03
N ASP A 134 7.60 18.54 -13.22
CA ASP A 134 7.95 17.14 -13.42
C ASP A 134 7.20 16.23 -12.44
N GLU A 135 7.10 14.94 -12.80
CA GLU A 135 6.53 13.90 -11.93
C GLU A 135 7.30 13.79 -10.62
N GLY A 136 6.62 14.09 -9.51
CA GLY A 136 7.17 13.94 -8.17
C GLY A 136 7.05 12.49 -7.71
N ASN A 137 8.12 11.96 -7.13
CA ASN A 137 8.15 10.62 -6.56
C ASN A 137 8.32 10.69 -5.05
N ILE A 138 7.69 9.77 -4.33
CA ILE A 138 7.89 9.57 -2.89
C ILE A 138 8.23 8.10 -2.67
N SER A 139 9.34 7.81 -1.99
CA SER A 139 9.69 6.44 -1.60
C SER A 139 10.01 6.37 -0.13
N GLY A 140 9.60 5.27 0.50
CA GLY A 140 9.88 4.98 1.90
C GLY A 140 10.00 3.48 2.16
N PRO A 141 10.79 3.07 3.17
CA PRO A 141 11.59 3.90 4.03
C PRO A 141 12.91 4.29 3.35
N ALA A 142 13.27 5.56 3.40
CA ALA A 142 14.51 6.10 2.84
C ALA A 142 14.84 7.44 3.47
N SER A 143 16.13 7.72 3.65
CA SER A 143 16.67 9.02 4.07
C SER A 143 17.45 9.70 2.95
N THR A 144 17.82 8.96 1.89
CA THR A 144 18.56 9.46 0.73
C THR A 144 17.89 9.11 -0.61
N LEU A 145 18.27 9.83 -1.67
CA LEU A 145 17.79 9.55 -3.03
C LEU A 145 18.18 8.15 -3.52
N GLU A 146 19.38 7.69 -3.18
CA GLU A 146 19.86 6.38 -3.63
C GLU A 146 19.11 5.24 -2.91
N GLU A 147 18.83 5.39 -1.61
CA GLU A 147 17.94 4.49 -0.88
C GLU A 147 16.52 4.51 -1.46
N ALA A 148 15.96 5.69 -1.76
CA ALA A 148 14.64 5.84 -2.36
C ALA A 148 14.53 5.12 -3.72
N LYS A 149 15.58 5.21 -4.55
CA LYS A 149 15.67 4.46 -5.82
C LYS A 149 15.83 2.96 -5.58
N GLN A 150 16.58 2.55 -4.56
CA GLN A 150 16.76 1.15 -4.22
C GLN A 150 15.44 0.52 -3.74
N VAL A 151 14.67 1.22 -2.91
CA VAL A 151 13.33 0.79 -2.48
C VAL A 151 12.45 0.46 -3.69
N ARG A 152 12.41 1.34 -4.69
CA ARG A 152 11.67 1.10 -5.93
C ARG A 152 12.15 -0.17 -6.63
N LYS A 153 13.45 -0.35 -6.79
CA LYS A 153 14.03 -1.54 -7.43
C LYS A 153 13.65 -2.82 -6.68
N ASP A 154 13.72 -2.81 -5.35
CA ASP A 154 13.42 -3.96 -4.51
C ASP A 154 11.95 -4.39 -4.63
N ILE A 155 11.03 -3.42 -4.60
CA ILE A 155 9.58 -3.70 -4.77
C ILE A 155 9.32 -4.36 -6.12
N LEU A 156 9.92 -3.83 -7.19
CA LEU A 156 9.73 -4.35 -8.55
C LEU A 156 10.46 -5.68 -8.78
N ALA A 157 11.59 -5.92 -8.11
CA ALA A 157 12.32 -7.18 -8.19
C ALA A 157 11.54 -8.34 -7.57
N ALA A 158 10.68 -8.08 -6.58
CA ALA A 158 9.79 -9.07 -5.98
C ALA A 158 8.72 -9.62 -6.95
N HIS A 159 8.59 -9.04 -8.16
CA HIS A 159 7.71 -9.52 -9.22
C HIS A 159 8.37 -10.56 -10.15
N ARG A 160 9.63 -10.94 -9.93
CA ARG A 160 10.28 -11.95 -10.78
C ARG A 160 9.74 -13.35 -10.42
N PRO A 161 9.32 -14.16 -11.42
CA PRO A 161 8.81 -15.51 -11.22
C PRO A 161 9.86 -16.47 -10.66
#